data_AF-A0A9E5UMI0-F1
#
_entry.id   AF-A0A9E5UMI0-F1
#
_cell.length_a   1.000
_cell.length_b   1.000
_cell.length_c   1.000
_cell.angle_alpha   90.00
_cell.angle_beta   90.00
_cell.angle_gamma   90.00
#
_symmetry.space_group_name_H-M   'P 1'
#
loop_
_entity.id
_entity.type
_entity.pdbx_description
1 polymer ?
#
loop_
_entity_poly.entity_id
_entity_poly.type
_entity_poly.pdbx_seq_one_letter_code
_entity_poly.pdbx_strand_id
1 'polypeptide(L)'
;MMNDKAFLKALRESNRKAWEEAYKRYYNTVRKFVKKTVLDEADEFLVKEVWQKTMIALFNQLQQKSDILHIDQYTYGIIQNIWRSVWREQSSQNISLEMNISPEIDHEASKALAEEARQQQLYRIVEDVFAQMKADPALANCVEIIRSKFFERQRDTAIAGILRLKKDSVKVRRSRICLPGFRQLLEKHPDFKDWSEGN
;
A
#
# COMPACT_ATOMS: atom_id res chain seq x y z
N MET A 1 -2.28 -11.47 -20.82
CA MET A 1 -2.54 -11.37 -19.36
C MET A 1 -4.02 -11.67 -19.13
N MET A 2 -4.35 -12.59 -18.22
CA MET A 2 -5.73 -12.76 -17.76
C MET A 2 -6.19 -11.47 -17.06
N ASN A 3 -7.44 -11.07 -17.27
CA ASN A 3 -8.10 -10.02 -16.49
C ASN A 3 -8.20 -10.46 -15.02
N ASP A 4 -7.94 -9.57 -14.05
CA ASP A 4 -7.93 -9.87 -12.62
C ASP A 4 -9.23 -10.54 -12.14
N LYS A 5 -10.39 -10.16 -12.71
CA LYS A 5 -11.67 -10.81 -12.38
C LYS A 5 -11.73 -12.28 -12.84
N ALA A 6 -11.18 -12.57 -14.01
CA ALA A 6 -11.11 -13.93 -14.55
C ALA A 6 -10.06 -14.76 -13.79
N PHE A 7 -8.96 -14.14 -13.39
CA PHE A 7 -7.92 -14.76 -12.58
C PHE A 7 -8.42 -15.12 -11.17
N LEU A 8 -9.10 -14.20 -10.49
CA LEU A 8 -9.76 -14.42 -9.20
C LEU A 8 -10.77 -15.57 -9.26
N LYS A 9 -11.62 -15.59 -10.29
CA LYS A 9 -12.58 -16.68 -10.50
C LYS A 9 -11.85 -18.02 -10.65
N ALA A 10 -10.81 -18.07 -11.49
CA ALA A 10 -10.03 -19.28 -11.71
C ALA A 10 -9.30 -19.76 -10.43
N LEU A 11 -8.81 -18.83 -9.59
CA LEU A 11 -8.20 -19.19 -8.30
C LEU A 11 -9.21 -19.78 -7.32
N ARG A 12 -10.41 -19.20 -7.23
CA ARG A 12 -11.51 -19.72 -6.39
C ARG A 12 -11.93 -21.13 -6.79
N GLU A 13 -12.00 -21.38 -8.10
CA GLU A 13 -12.30 -22.69 -8.68
C GLU A 13 -11.14 -23.69 -8.55
N SER A 14 -10.07 -23.36 -7.80
CA SER A 14 -8.89 -24.21 -7.62
C SER A 14 -8.24 -24.63 -8.94
N ASN A 15 -8.32 -23.76 -9.95
CA ASN A 15 -7.74 -24.05 -11.26
C ASN A 15 -6.21 -24.11 -11.15
N ARG A 16 -5.65 -25.29 -11.43
CA ARG A 16 -4.20 -25.52 -11.34
C ARG A 16 -3.36 -24.50 -12.12
N LYS A 17 -3.76 -24.14 -13.34
CA LYS A 17 -3.00 -23.17 -14.16
C LYS A 17 -3.03 -21.77 -13.54
N ALA A 18 -4.12 -21.39 -12.89
CA ALA A 18 -4.21 -20.11 -12.18
C ALA A 18 -3.29 -20.08 -10.94
N TRP A 19 -3.19 -21.18 -10.20
CA TRP A 19 -2.27 -21.30 -9.06
C TRP A 19 -0.80 -21.37 -9.48
N GLU A 20 -0.48 -22.02 -10.60
CA GLU A 20 0.86 -21.97 -11.21
C GLU A 20 1.23 -20.54 -11.66
N GLU A 21 0.27 -19.79 -12.18
CA GLU A 21 0.47 -18.37 -12.52
C GLU A 21 0.61 -17.49 -11.27
N ALA A 22 -0.17 -17.74 -10.22
CA ALA A 22 -0.03 -17.07 -8.92
C ALA A 22 1.38 -17.29 -8.35
N TYR A 23 1.93 -18.50 -8.47
CA TYR A 23 3.31 -18.79 -8.11
C TYR A 23 4.29 -17.87 -8.84
N LYS A 24 4.21 -17.80 -10.17
CA LYS A 24 5.10 -16.93 -10.98
C LYS A 24 4.94 -15.45 -10.63
N ARG A 25 3.70 -14.99 -10.41
CA ARG A 25 3.35 -13.58 -10.16
C ARG A 25 3.80 -13.11 -8.77
N TYR A 26 3.62 -13.95 -7.75
CA TYR A 26 3.76 -13.52 -6.36
C TYR A 26 5.01 -14.06 -5.67
N TYR A 27 5.59 -15.19 -6.08
CA TYR A 27 6.82 -15.72 -5.45
C TYR A 27 7.98 -14.72 -5.55
N ASN A 28 8.20 -14.15 -6.74
CA ASN A 28 9.22 -13.11 -6.93
C ASN A 28 8.96 -11.85 -6.10
N THR A 29 7.69 -11.54 -5.84
CA THR A 29 7.28 -10.41 -5.00
C THR A 29 7.60 -10.69 -3.53
N VAL A 30 7.29 -11.88 -3.03
CA VAL A 30 7.68 -12.35 -1.68
C VAL A 30 9.20 -12.31 -1.53
N ARG A 31 9.92 -12.90 -2.49
CA ARG A 31 11.37 -12.95 -2.47
C ARG A 31 12.01 -11.57 -2.40
N LYS A 32 11.57 -10.63 -3.24
CA LYS A 32 12.06 -9.24 -3.22
C LYS A 32 11.70 -8.53 -1.92
N PHE A 33 10.51 -8.79 -1.38
CA PHE A 33 10.07 -8.19 -0.13
C PHE A 33 10.94 -8.65 1.04
N VAL A 34 11.05 -9.97 1.24
CA VAL A 34 11.85 -10.59 2.31
C VAL A 34 13.33 -10.19 2.21
N LYS A 35 13.93 -10.22 1.01
CA LYS A 35 15.32 -9.80 0.82
C LYS A 35 15.59 -8.32 1.06
N LYS A 36 14.58 -7.46 0.91
CA LYS A 36 14.70 -6.02 1.22
C LYS A 36 14.67 -5.76 2.72
N THR A 37 13.99 -6.63 3.48
CA THR A 37 13.73 -6.44 4.91
C THR A 37 14.74 -7.13 5.82
N VAL A 38 15.58 -8.03 5.30
CA VAL A 38 16.70 -8.63 6.03
C VAL A 38 18.01 -7.98 5.56
N LEU A 39 18.86 -7.59 6.51
CA LEU A 39 20.13 -6.88 6.22
C LEU A 39 21.24 -7.82 5.71
N ASP A 40 21.15 -9.11 6.01
CA ASP A 40 21.99 -10.17 5.44
C ASP A 40 21.17 -11.05 4.49
N GLU A 41 21.85 -11.76 3.59
CA GLU A 41 21.25 -12.63 2.57
C GLU A 41 20.07 -13.44 3.11
N ALA A 42 18.84 -12.98 2.85
CA ALA A 42 17.68 -13.68 3.37
C ALA A 42 17.70 -15.13 2.86
N ASP A 43 17.70 -16.08 3.81
CA ASP A 43 17.71 -17.49 3.51
C ASP A 43 16.54 -17.83 2.57
N GLU A 44 16.82 -18.54 1.50
CA GLU A 44 15.79 -18.97 0.55
C GLU A 44 14.77 -19.91 1.24
N PHE A 45 15.11 -20.49 2.39
CA PHE A 45 14.16 -21.17 3.28
C PHE A 45 13.08 -20.22 3.81
N LEU A 46 13.46 -19.06 4.36
CA LEU A 46 12.54 -18.03 4.87
C LEU A 46 11.60 -17.51 3.78
N VAL A 47 12.14 -17.30 2.58
CA VAL A 47 11.35 -16.89 1.41
C VAL A 47 10.27 -17.93 1.11
N LYS A 48 10.62 -19.22 1.13
CA LYS A 48 9.68 -20.32 0.88
C LYS A 48 8.63 -20.45 1.97
N GLU A 49 9.01 -20.24 3.22
CA GLU A 49 8.08 -20.30 4.36
C GLU A 49 7.02 -19.19 4.26
N VAL A 50 7.46 -17.95 4.06
CA VAL A 50 6.57 -16.79 3.86
C VAL A 50 5.66 -17.01 2.65
N TRP A 51 6.22 -17.56 1.57
CA TRP A 51 5.47 -17.91 0.37
C TRP A 51 4.34 -18.91 0.66
N GLN A 52 4.66 -20.03 1.30
CA GLN A 52 3.68 -21.09 1.60
C GLN A 52 2.55 -20.57 2.50
N LYS A 53 2.91 -19.88 3.59
CA LYS A 53 1.94 -19.26 4.52
C LYS A 53 1.06 -18.22 3.78
N THR A 54 1.64 -17.44 2.86
CA THR A 54 0.88 -16.49 2.02
C THR A 54 -0.14 -17.20 1.14
N MET A 55 0.25 -18.29 0.46
CA MET A 55 -0.67 -19.01 -0.43
C MET A 55 -1.80 -19.71 0.33
N ILE A 56 -1.52 -20.28 1.51
CA ILE A 56 -2.54 -20.88 2.37
C ILE A 56 -3.55 -19.81 2.82
N ALA A 57 -3.05 -18.66 3.29
CA ALA A 57 -3.91 -17.55 3.68
C ALA A 57 -4.74 -17.02 2.50
N LEU A 58 -4.13 -16.89 1.32
CA LEU A 58 -4.81 -16.44 0.11
C LEU A 58 -5.92 -17.42 -0.30
N PHE A 59 -5.63 -18.72 -0.29
CA PHE A 59 -6.62 -19.76 -0.58
C PHE A 59 -7.81 -19.68 0.38
N ASN A 60 -7.55 -19.64 1.68
CA ASN A 60 -8.62 -19.56 2.70
C ASN A 60 -9.47 -18.30 2.55
N GLN A 61 -8.85 -17.15 2.29
CA GLN A 61 -9.59 -15.89 2.09
C GLN A 61 -10.40 -15.91 0.78
N LEU A 62 -9.91 -16.54 -0.28
CA LEU A 62 -10.65 -16.68 -1.53
C LEU A 62 -11.90 -17.55 -1.39
N GLN A 63 -11.87 -18.54 -0.50
CA GLN A 63 -13.03 -19.39 -0.18
C GLN A 63 -14.05 -18.67 0.73
N GLN A 64 -13.60 -17.75 1.59
CA GLN A 64 -14.45 -17.08 2.57
C GLN A 64 -15.00 -15.72 2.09
N LYS A 65 -14.30 -15.02 1.19
CA LYS A 65 -14.65 -13.64 0.76
C LYS A 65 -15.00 -13.55 -0.71
N SER A 66 -16.18 -13.00 -1.01
CA SER A 66 -16.66 -12.75 -2.38
C SER A 66 -16.09 -11.50 -3.04
N ASP A 67 -15.63 -10.51 -2.26
CA ASP A 67 -15.50 -9.13 -2.75
C ASP A 67 -14.06 -8.64 -2.98
N ILE A 68 -13.11 -9.56 -3.18
CA ILE A 68 -11.73 -9.17 -3.51
C ILE A 68 -11.73 -8.50 -4.91
N LEU A 69 -11.50 -7.19 -4.96
CA LEU A 69 -11.48 -6.41 -6.22
C LEU A 69 -10.08 -6.37 -6.87
N HIS A 70 -9.04 -6.27 -6.04
CA HIS A 70 -7.64 -6.11 -6.47
C HIS A 70 -6.74 -7.19 -5.83
N ILE A 71 -6.66 -8.34 -6.50
CA ILE A 71 -5.94 -9.53 -6.00
C ILE A 71 -4.45 -9.28 -5.73
N ASP A 72 -3.80 -8.41 -6.49
CA ASP A 72 -2.38 -8.09 -6.29
C ASP A 72 -2.12 -7.33 -5.00
N GLN A 73 -2.91 -6.28 -4.76
CA GLN A 73 -2.81 -5.47 -3.53
C GLN A 73 -3.20 -6.30 -2.32
N TYR A 74 -4.24 -7.12 -2.47
CA TYR A 74 -4.70 -8.02 -1.42
C TYR A 74 -3.62 -9.05 -1.05
N THR A 75 -3.03 -9.69 -2.06
CA THR A 75 -1.94 -10.67 -1.85
C THR A 75 -0.72 -10.00 -1.24
N TYR A 76 -0.38 -8.78 -1.66
CA TYR A 76 0.72 -8.03 -1.04
C TYR A 76 0.48 -7.76 0.45
N GLY A 77 -0.75 -7.41 0.85
CA GLY A 77 -1.12 -7.26 2.25
C GLY A 77 -0.95 -8.56 3.05
N ILE A 78 -1.33 -9.71 2.46
CA ILE A 78 -1.09 -11.02 3.09
C ILE A 78 0.41 -11.25 3.29
N ILE A 79 1.24 -10.99 2.27
CA ILE A 79 2.70 -11.16 2.34
C ILE A 79 3.28 -10.35 3.51
N GLN A 80 2.86 -9.09 3.66
CA GLN A 80 3.33 -8.22 4.74
C GLN A 80 2.95 -8.78 6.12
N ASN A 81 1.72 -9.26 6.28
CA ASN A 81 1.24 -9.83 7.54
C ASN A 81 1.96 -11.13 7.90
N ILE A 82 2.14 -12.03 6.93
CA ILE A 82 2.88 -13.28 7.12
C ILE A 82 4.35 -12.99 7.46
N TRP A 83 4.99 -12.07 6.75
CA TRP A 83 6.38 -11.71 7.06
C TRP A 83 6.54 -11.17 8.48
N ARG A 84 5.61 -10.34 8.96
CA ARG A 84 5.62 -9.87 10.35
C ARG A 84 5.46 -11.01 11.35
N SER A 85 4.63 -12.01 11.05
CA SER A 85 4.50 -13.22 11.87
C SER A 85 5.81 -13.99 11.91
N VAL A 86 6.36 -14.31 10.74
CA VAL A 86 7.62 -15.06 10.61
C VAL A 86 8.77 -14.33 11.29
N TRP A 87 8.89 -13.00 11.12
CA TRP A 87 9.92 -12.19 11.77
C TRP A 87 9.80 -12.20 13.30
N ARG A 88 8.58 -12.14 13.84
CA ARG A 88 8.32 -12.25 15.27
C ARG A 88 8.63 -13.65 15.79
N GLU A 89 8.23 -14.69 15.06
CA GLU A 89 8.55 -16.09 15.38
C GLU A 89 10.06 -16.32 15.42
N GLN A 90 10.83 -15.76 14.47
CA GLN A 90 12.29 -15.81 14.47
C GLN A 90 12.93 -15.01 15.62
N SER A 91 12.33 -13.88 15.99
CA SER A 91 12.78 -13.08 17.14
C SER A 91 12.47 -13.79 18.47
N SER A 92 11.36 -14.52 18.53
CA SER A 92 10.93 -15.28 19.72
C SER A 92 11.56 -16.66 19.82
N GLN A 93 12.12 -17.24 18.75
CA GLN A 93 12.81 -18.54 18.80
C GLN A 93 14.12 -18.52 19.61
N ASN A 94 14.55 -17.37 20.13
CA ASN A 94 15.55 -17.28 21.20
C ASN A 94 14.97 -17.39 22.63
N ILE A 95 13.66 -17.54 22.79
CA ILE A 95 12.99 -17.68 24.07
C ILE A 95 11.96 -18.82 23.98
N SER A 96 12.24 -19.89 24.71
CA SER A 96 11.56 -21.18 24.72
C SER A 96 10.02 -21.13 24.76
N LEU A 97 9.42 -22.14 24.12
CA LEU A 97 8.00 -22.47 24.06
C LEU A 97 7.28 -22.38 25.42
N GLU A 98 6.14 -21.69 25.43
CA GLU A 98 4.89 -22.20 25.99
C GLU A 98 3.71 -21.44 25.37
N MET A 99 2.91 -22.16 24.60
CA MET A 99 1.66 -21.69 24.01
C MET A 99 0.63 -21.48 25.13
N ASN A 100 0.55 -20.27 25.64
CA ASN A 100 -0.70 -19.74 26.18
C ASN A 100 -1.24 -18.76 25.15
N ILE A 101 -2.47 -18.97 24.69
CA ILE A 101 -3.20 -17.97 23.92
C ILE A 101 -3.43 -16.81 24.90
N SER A 102 -2.50 -15.86 24.90
CA SER A 102 -2.48 -14.67 25.75
C SER A 102 -3.56 -13.68 25.27
N PRO A 103 -4.20 -12.90 26.16
CA PRO A 103 -5.22 -11.89 25.83
C PRO A 103 -4.75 -10.76 24.88
N GLU A 104 -3.51 -10.79 24.40
CA GLU A 104 -2.88 -9.74 23.58
C GLU A 104 -3.39 -9.63 22.14
N ILE A 105 -4.20 -10.60 21.67
CA ILE A 105 -4.85 -10.55 20.34
C ILE A 105 -5.76 -9.30 20.22
N ASP A 106 -6.39 -8.87 21.32
CA ASP A 106 -7.28 -7.70 21.35
C ASP A 106 -6.49 -6.37 21.26
N HIS A 107 -5.27 -6.34 21.78
CA HIS A 107 -4.48 -5.10 21.82
C HIS A 107 -3.80 -4.79 20.47
N GLU A 108 -3.52 -5.80 19.65
CA GLU A 108 -2.84 -5.62 18.36
C GLU A 108 -3.81 -5.47 17.17
N ALA A 109 -5.01 -6.06 17.23
CA ALA A 109 -6.12 -5.68 16.36
C ALA A 109 -6.53 -4.21 16.57
N SER A 110 -6.50 -3.74 17.83
CA SER A 110 -6.68 -2.33 18.17
C SER A 110 -5.61 -1.41 17.57
N LYS A 111 -4.36 -1.87 17.43
CA LYS A 111 -3.27 -1.11 16.78
C LYS A 111 -3.43 -1.05 15.27
N ALA A 112 -3.86 -2.13 14.62
CA ALA A 112 -4.15 -2.14 13.19
C ALA A 112 -5.36 -1.25 12.84
N LEU A 113 -6.41 -1.29 13.66
CA LEU A 113 -7.55 -0.37 13.57
C LEU A 113 -7.14 1.08 13.82
N ALA A 114 -6.25 1.32 14.79
CA ALA A 114 -5.71 2.67 15.05
C ALA A 114 -4.88 3.19 13.87
N GLU A 115 -4.07 2.35 13.24
CA GLU A 115 -3.30 2.71 12.05
C GLU A 115 -4.20 2.95 10.82
N GLU A 116 -5.23 2.13 10.62
CA GLU A 116 -6.22 2.35 9.57
C GLU A 116 -6.99 3.66 9.79
N ALA A 117 -7.47 3.92 11.02
CA ALA A 117 -8.12 5.16 11.39
C ALA A 117 -7.19 6.37 11.17
N ARG A 118 -5.90 6.22 11.48
CA ARG A 118 -4.87 7.24 11.26
C ARG A 118 -4.62 7.50 9.77
N GLN A 119 -4.60 6.47 8.94
CA GLN A 119 -4.49 6.62 7.48
C GLN A 119 -5.73 7.31 6.91
N GLN A 120 -6.93 6.91 7.35
CA GLN A 120 -8.18 7.57 6.95
C GLN A 120 -8.19 9.05 7.35
N GLN A 121 -7.65 9.40 8.52
CA GLN A 121 -7.48 10.79 8.95
C GLN A 121 -6.54 11.57 8.01
N LEU A 122 -5.39 11.00 7.64
CA LEU A 122 -4.48 11.64 6.68
C LEU A 122 -5.15 11.85 5.32
N TYR A 123 -5.91 10.85 4.83
CA TYR A 123 -6.66 10.98 3.58
C TYR A 123 -7.66 12.14 3.64
N ARG A 124 -8.39 12.28 4.76
CA ARG A 124 -9.34 13.38 4.95
C ARG A 124 -8.64 14.74 4.90
N ILE A 125 -7.52 14.87 5.62
CA ILE A 125 -6.69 16.10 5.62
C ILE A 125 -6.24 16.45 4.21
N VAL A 126 -5.76 15.48 3.44
CA VAL A 126 -5.28 15.72 2.07
C VAL A 126 -6.43 16.11 1.14
N GLU A 127 -7.61 15.50 1.25
CA GLU A 127 -8.79 15.89 0.47
C GLU A 127 -9.27 17.31 0.83
N ASP A 128 -9.26 17.68 2.11
CA ASP A 128 -9.60 19.04 2.55
C ASP A 128 -8.60 20.08 2.02
N VAL A 129 -7.30 19.77 2.04
CA VAL A 129 -6.27 20.59 1.41
C VAL A 129 -6.52 20.71 -0.09
N PHE A 130 -6.84 19.61 -0.79
CA PHE A 130 -7.15 19.65 -2.21
C PHE A 130 -8.42 20.45 -2.53
N ALA A 131 -9.44 20.43 -1.67
CA ALA A 131 -10.62 21.26 -1.82
C ALA A 131 -10.25 22.75 -1.71
N GLN A 132 -9.42 23.12 -0.74
CA GLN A 132 -8.92 24.50 -0.60
C GLN A 132 -8.06 24.93 -1.79
N MET A 133 -7.19 24.04 -2.29
CA MET A 133 -6.40 24.30 -3.49
C MET A 133 -7.26 24.51 -4.75
N LYS A 134 -8.42 23.85 -4.85
CA LYS A 134 -9.36 24.05 -5.96
C LYS A 134 -10.12 25.37 -5.84
N ALA A 135 -10.41 25.81 -4.62
CA ALA A 135 -11.08 27.08 -4.37
C ALA A 135 -10.19 28.30 -4.61
N ASP A 136 -8.86 28.17 -4.47
CA ASP A 136 -7.90 29.23 -4.74
C ASP A 136 -7.54 29.34 -6.24
N PRO A 137 -7.88 30.44 -6.93
CA PRO A 137 -7.53 30.67 -8.33
C PRO A 137 -6.02 30.62 -8.62
N ALA A 138 -5.16 30.99 -7.66
CA ALA A 138 -3.71 30.93 -7.82
C ALA A 138 -3.20 29.49 -7.93
N LEU A 139 -3.90 28.54 -7.29
CA LEU A 139 -3.61 27.12 -7.27
C LEU A 139 -4.40 26.32 -8.32
N ALA A 140 -4.99 27.02 -9.30
CA ALA A 140 -5.68 26.37 -10.41
C ALA A 140 -4.80 25.30 -11.09
N ASN A 141 -5.41 24.14 -11.38
CA ASN A 141 -4.78 22.95 -11.95
C ASN A 141 -3.72 22.28 -11.06
N CYS A 142 -3.40 22.79 -9.87
CA CYS A 142 -2.35 22.19 -9.03
C CYS A 142 -2.73 20.83 -8.47
N VAL A 143 -4.00 20.61 -8.12
CA VAL A 143 -4.46 19.28 -7.68
C VAL A 143 -4.22 18.24 -8.77
N GLU A 144 -4.57 18.55 -10.02
CA GLU A 144 -4.41 17.59 -11.11
C GLU A 144 -2.95 17.42 -11.52
N ILE A 145 -2.13 18.46 -11.41
CA ILE A 145 -0.67 18.34 -11.58
C ILE A 145 -0.08 17.41 -10.51
N ILE A 146 -0.50 17.54 -9.24
CA ILE A 146 -0.01 16.70 -8.14
C ILE A 146 -0.51 15.26 -8.32
N ARG A 147 -1.81 15.06 -8.57
CA ARG A 147 -2.43 13.75 -8.79
C ARG A 147 -1.77 13.01 -9.95
N SER A 148 -1.74 13.62 -11.13
CA SER A 148 -1.17 12.98 -12.31
C SER A 148 0.34 12.75 -12.20
N LYS A 149 1.07 13.59 -11.44
CA LYS A 149 2.51 13.39 -11.27
C LYS A 149 2.86 12.29 -10.28
N PHE A 150 2.26 12.32 -9.10
CA PHE A 150 2.70 11.49 -7.96
C PHE A 150 1.92 10.18 -7.85
N PHE A 151 0.64 10.17 -8.23
CA PHE A 151 -0.20 8.97 -8.16
C PHE A 151 -0.19 8.21 -9.47
N GLU A 152 -0.40 8.90 -10.59
CA GLU A 152 -0.49 8.28 -11.92
C GLU A 152 0.87 8.19 -12.64
N ARG A 153 1.94 8.75 -12.04
CA ARG A 153 3.32 8.74 -12.55
C ARG A 153 3.47 9.27 -13.97
N GLN A 154 2.62 10.22 -14.37
CA GLN A 154 2.66 10.79 -15.72
C GLN A 154 3.88 11.69 -15.93
N ARG A 155 4.33 11.75 -17.19
CA ARG A 155 5.37 12.69 -17.64
C ARG A 155 4.79 14.09 -17.77
N ASP A 156 5.61 15.11 -17.53
CA ASP A 156 5.19 16.52 -17.57
C ASP A 156 4.60 16.92 -18.95
N THR A 157 5.03 16.24 -20.02
CA THR A 157 4.47 16.37 -21.38
C THR A 157 3.02 15.87 -21.47
N ALA A 158 2.70 14.75 -20.83
CA ALA A 158 1.35 14.18 -20.83
C ALA A 158 0.40 15.05 -20.00
N ILE A 159 0.87 15.49 -18.82
CA ILE A 159 0.13 16.41 -17.94
C ILE A 159 -0.16 17.73 -18.67
N ALA A 160 0.83 18.27 -19.38
CA ALA A 160 0.67 19.47 -20.20
C ALA A 160 -0.40 19.30 -21.29
N GLY A 161 -0.45 18.13 -21.95
CA GLY A 161 -1.47 17.79 -22.93
C GLY A 161 -2.88 17.73 -22.33
N ILE A 162 -3.04 17.10 -21.17
CA ILE A 162 -4.32 16.98 -20.46
C ILE A 162 -4.84 18.36 -20.03
N LEU A 163 -3.96 19.18 -19.46
CA LEU A 163 -4.34 20.49 -18.90
C LEU A 163 -4.29 21.63 -19.92
N ARG A 164 -3.95 21.33 -21.19
CA ARG A 164 -3.75 22.31 -22.27
C ARG A 164 -2.75 23.43 -21.87
N LEU A 165 -1.72 23.05 -21.13
CA LEU A 165 -0.63 23.94 -20.68
C LEU A 165 0.63 23.74 -21.53
N LYS A 166 1.56 24.68 -21.50
CA LYS A 166 2.89 24.49 -22.09
C LYS A 166 3.70 23.51 -21.23
N LYS A 167 4.43 22.57 -21.84
CA LYS A 167 5.27 21.56 -21.14
C LYS A 167 6.13 22.16 -20.03
N ASP A 168 6.89 23.21 -20.35
CA ASP A 168 7.83 23.82 -19.38
C ASP A 168 7.10 24.55 -18.26
N SER A 169 5.88 25.02 -18.52
CA SER A 169 5.03 25.65 -17.50
C SER A 169 4.57 24.65 -16.44
N VAL A 170 4.34 23.37 -16.78
CA VAL A 170 3.91 22.35 -15.79
C VAL A 170 5.01 22.07 -14.78
N LYS A 171 6.26 21.90 -15.23
CA LYS A 171 7.41 21.66 -14.35
C LYS A 171 7.60 22.82 -13.37
N VAL A 172 7.63 24.04 -13.89
CA VAL A 172 7.83 25.27 -13.11
C VAL A 172 6.67 25.52 -12.15
N ARG A 173 5.42 25.38 -12.63
CA ARG A 173 4.22 25.54 -11.79
C ARG A 173 4.16 24.52 -10.68
N ARG A 174 4.50 23.26 -10.95
CA ARG A 174 4.57 22.20 -9.93
C ARG A 174 5.54 22.57 -8.81
N SER A 175 6.78 22.93 -9.16
CA SER A 175 7.83 23.15 -8.17
C SER A 175 7.70 24.48 -7.43
N ARG A 176 7.25 25.55 -8.10
CA ARG A 176 7.20 26.90 -7.54
C ARG A 176 5.86 27.28 -6.93
N ILE A 177 4.76 26.65 -7.36
CA ILE A 177 3.40 27.04 -6.95
C ILE A 177 2.70 25.88 -6.26
N CYS A 178 2.55 24.74 -6.94
CA CYS A 178 1.69 23.67 -6.45
C CYS A 178 2.24 22.96 -5.21
N LEU A 179 3.53 22.57 -5.21
CA LEU A 179 4.13 21.91 -4.05
C LEU A 179 4.29 22.85 -2.86
N PRO A 180 4.77 24.10 -3.01
CA PRO A 180 4.80 25.05 -1.91
C PRO A 180 3.40 25.36 -1.36
N GLY A 181 2.41 25.60 -2.23
CA GLY A 181 1.03 25.85 -1.82
C GLY A 181 0.40 24.67 -1.09
N PHE A 182 0.61 23.45 -1.59
CA PHE A 182 0.17 22.22 -0.91
C PHE A 182 0.79 22.09 0.49
N ARG A 183 2.11 22.29 0.61
CA ARG A 183 2.79 22.23 1.93
C ARG A 183 2.26 23.29 2.88
N GLN A 184 2.10 24.52 2.42
CA GLN A 184 1.62 25.61 3.26
C GLN A 184 0.20 25.36 3.78
N LEU A 185 -0.69 24.84 2.94
CA LEU A 185 -2.06 24.50 3.34
C LEU A 185 -2.08 23.29 4.28
N LEU A 186 -1.22 22.30 4.02
CA LEU A 186 -1.08 21.12 4.87
C LEU A 186 -0.56 21.50 6.26
N GLU A 187 0.50 22.30 6.36
CA GLU A 187 1.07 22.79 7.63
C GLU A 187 0.09 23.65 8.45
N LYS A 188 -0.82 24.37 7.76
CA LYS A 188 -1.87 25.17 8.40
C LYS A 188 -3.12 24.38 8.76
N HIS A 189 -3.25 23.15 8.28
CA HIS A 189 -4.45 22.35 8.53
C HIS A 189 -4.50 21.97 10.01
N PRO A 190 -5.62 22.24 10.73
CA PRO A 190 -5.70 22.05 12.18
C PRO A 190 -5.36 20.61 12.59
N ASP A 191 -5.93 19.63 11.89
CA ASP A 191 -5.74 18.21 12.20
C ASP A 191 -4.37 17.65 11.75
N PHE A 192 -3.58 18.40 10.98
CA PHE A 192 -2.29 17.89 10.46
C PHE A 192 -1.19 17.91 11.52
N LYS A 193 -1.18 18.92 12.39
CA LYS A 193 -0.20 19.02 13.47
C LYS A 193 -0.30 17.83 14.41
N ASP A 194 -1.52 17.51 14.85
CA ASP A 194 -1.82 16.36 15.71
C ASP A 194 -1.44 15.03 15.05
N TRP A 195 -1.69 14.90 13.75
CA TRP A 195 -1.27 13.71 12.99
C TRP A 195 0.26 13.58 12.91
N SER A 196 0.98 14.69 12.77
CA SER A 196 2.45 14.73 12.60
C SER A 196 3.23 14.46 13.88
N GLU A 197 2.72 14.87 15.04
CA GLU A 197 3.39 14.72 16.34
C GLU A 197 3.22 13.31 16.95
N GLY A 198 2.23 12.53 16.48
CA GLY A 198 2.04 11.14 16.88
C GLY A 198 2.87 10.12 16.08
N ASN A 199 3.82 10.56 15.24
CA ASN A 199 4.64 9.73 14.33
C ASN A 199 6.11 9.75 14.74
#